data_AF-A0A8J8XJE3-F1
#
_entry.id   AF-A0A8J8XJE3-F1
#
_cell.length_a   1.000
_cell.length_b   1.000
_cell.length_c   1.000
_cell.angle_alpha   90.00
_cell.angle_beta   90.00
_cell.angle_gamma   90.00
#
_symmetry.space_group_name_H-M   'P 1'
#
loop_
_entity.id
_entity.type
_entity.pdbx_description
1 polymer ?
#
loop_
_entity_poly.entity_id
_entity_poly.type
_entity_poly.pdbx_seq_one_letter_code
_entity_poly.pdbx_strand_id
1 'polypeptide(L)'
;MWWMVLRAVAVSGALLLLVVVGSSAAGAGSGSCQTRCGDVDILYPFGIGPNCSRGVGFEIECNTRNGSGDLVPTLAATSLSIVQNLSVESPPMAKVMLPVAYKCYNDPTKTQDFNGEVELNKTGVYRISDELNMLVVLVCNTMVYTKNGNSEGGLYPYLYYTGCIAYCNDSRSAQDGKCAGAGCCHVDIPGGLTDNTLVFDSWNRTK
;
A
#
# COMPACT_ATOMS: atom_id res chain seq x y z
N MET A 1 4.30 -3.77 -11.57
CA MET A 1 3.67 -3.95 -10.26
C MET A 1 4.67 -3.52 -9.20
N TRP A 2 4.27 -2.71 -8.22
CA TRP A 2 5.16 -2.18 -7.18
C TRP A 2 4.72 -2.73 -5.81
N TRP A 3 5.69 -2.91 -4.92
CA TRP A 3 5.41 -3.35 -3.56
C TRP A 3 5.18 -2.13 -2.65
N MET A 4 4.32 -2.30 -1.65
CA MET A 4 4.05 -1.31 -0.62
C MET A 4 3.98 -2.00 0.75
N VAL A 5 4.52 -1.37 1.79
CA VAL A 5 4.45 -1.87 3.17
C VAL A 5 3.38 -1.12 3.96
N LEU A 6 2.42 -1.87 4.48
CA LEU A 6 1.39 -1.42 5.40
C LEU A 6 1.81 -1.71 6.83
N ARG A 7 1.66 -0.72 7.72
CA ARG A 7 1.81 -0.87 9.17
C ARG A 7 0.43 -0.95 9.81
N ALA A 8 0.24 -1.93 10.68
CA ALA A 8 -0.95 -1.96 11.53
C ALA A 8 -0.90 -0.81 12.55
N VAL A 9 -1.99 -0.06 12.68
CA VAL A 9 -2.16 0.96 13.71
C VAL A 9 -2.52 0.27 15.02
N ALA A 10 -1.82 0.63 16.10
CA ALA A 10 -2.25 0.24 17.43
C ALA A 10 -3.53 1.01 17.76
N VAL A 11 -4.64 0.31 17.95
CA VAL A 11 -5.82 0.93 18.57
C VAL A 11 -5.43 1.18 20.02
N SER A 12 -5.00 2.41 20.33
CA SER A 12 -4.68 2.86 21.68
C SER A 12 -5.97 2.91 22.50
N GLY A 13 -6.45 1.76 22.95
CA GLY A 13 -7.38 1.71 24.07
C GLY A 13 -6.66 2.26 25.30
N ALA A 14 -7.30 3.20 26.01
CA ALA A 14 -6.76 3.75 27.25
C ALA A 14 -6.29 2.60 28.17
N LEU A 15 -5.01 2.62 28.52
CA LEU A 15 -4.33 1.57 29.27
C LEU A 15 -4.79 1.60 30.73
N LEU A 16 -5.84 0.84 31.07
CA LEU A 16 -6.09 0.42 32.45
C LEU A 16 -5.10 -0.71 32.77
N LEU A 17 -4.05 -0.39 33.56
CA LEU A 17 -3.07 -1.35 34.05
C LEU A 17 -3.74 -2.37 35.00
N LEU A 18 -4.18 -3.49 34.44
CA LEU A 18 -4.41 -4.72 35.19
C LEU A 18 -3.17 -5.60 35.01
N VAL A 19 -2.42 -5.79 36.10
CA VAL A 19 -1.33 -6.77 36.16
C VAL A 19 -1.94 -8.16 36.05
N VAL A 20 -1.87 -8.77 34.87
CA VAL A 20 -2.25 -10.18 34.67
C VAL A 20 -0.97 -10.99 34.55
N VAL A 21 -0.77 -11.90 35.51
CA VAL A 21 0.31 -12.88 35.51
C VAL A 21 0.19 -13.77 34.27
N GLY A 22 1.33 -14.00 33.62
CA GLY A 22 1.39 -14.65 32.31
C GLY A 22 0.76 -16.02 32.24
N SER A 23 0.14 -16.28 31.09
CA SER A 23 -0.04 -17.63 30.54
C SER A 23 0.16 -17.50 29.04
N SER A 24 1.27 -18.04 28.54
CA SER A 24 1.47 -18.26 27.12
C SER A 24 0.48 -19.33 26.66
N ALA A 25 -0.73 -18.90 26.33
CA ALA A 25 -1.67 -19.75 25.61
C ALA A 25 -1.32 -19.66 24.12
N ALA A 26 -0.54 -20.63 23.63
CA ALA A 26 -0.62 -21.03 22.23
C ALA A 26 -2.05 -21.54 22.00
N GLY A 27 -2.96 -20.62 21.69
CA GLY A 27 -4.37 -20.90 21.48
C GLY A 27 -4.57 -21.59 20.15
N ALA A 28 -4.35 -22.90 20.12
CA ALA A 28 -4.88 -23.78 19.09
C ALA A 28 -6.41 -23.76 19.18
N GLY A 29 -7.04 -22.91 18.36
CA GLY A 29 -8.47 -22.97 18.08
C GLY A 29 -8.82 -24.27 17.37
N SER A 30 -9.95 -24.86 17.73
CA SER A 30 -10.43 -26.20 17.37
C SER A 30 -10.96 -26.35 15.92
N GLY A 31 -10.13 -25.93 14.97
CA GLY A 31 -10.19 -26.17 13.53
C GLY A 31 -8.85 -25.70 13.00
N SER A 32 -8.10 -26.54 12.29
CA SER A 32 -6.72 -26.19 11.88
C SER A 32 -6.73 -24.95 10.98
N CYS A 33 -6.45 -23.77 11.53
CA CYS A 33 -6.27 -22.55 10.77
C CYS A 33 -5.23 -22.77 9.68
N GLN A 34 -5.52 -22.33 8.47
CA GLN A 34 -4.59 -22.48 7.36
C GLN A 34 -3.37 -21.57 7.60
N THR A 35 -2.19 -22.18 7.74
CA THR A 35 -0.94 -21.51 8.09
C THR A 35 -0.13 -21.04 6.90
N ARG A 36 -0.57 -21.33 5.67
CA ARG A 36 0.14 -20.97 4.44
C ARG A 36 -0.81 -20.76 3.27
N CYS A 37 -0.52 -19.79 2.40
CA CYS A 37 -1.24 -19.58 1.14
C CYS A 37 -0.22 -19.26 0.04
N GLY A 38 -0.09 -20.16 -0.95
CA GLY A 38 1.00 -20.09 -1.93
C GLY A 38 2.35 -20.09 -1.22
N ASP A 39 3.13 -19.03 -1.44
CA ASP A 39 4.47 -18.87 -0.87
C ASP A 39 4.51 -17.99 0.39
N VAL A 40 3.35 -17.63 0.96
CA VAL A 40 3.27 -16.78 2.15
C VAL A 40 2.84 -17.59 3.36
N ASP A 41 3.67 -17.58 4.40
CA ASP A 41 3.31 -18.09 5.72
C ASP A 41 2.35 -17.12 6.44
N ILE A 42 1.29 -17.67 7.01
CA ILE A 42 0.23 -16.92 7.68
C ILE A 42 0.34 -17.17 9.18
N LEU A 43 0.75 -16.11 9.89
CA LEU A 43 0.99 -16.14 11.32
C LEU A 43 0.10 -15.10 12.01
N TYR A 44 -0.34 -15.44 13.22
CA TYR A 44 -1.04 -14.50 14.09
C TYR A 44 -0.19 -13.23 14.27
N PRO A 45 -0.74 -12.02 14.11
CA PRO A 45 -2.15 -11.68 14.18
C PRO A 45 -2.96 -11.83 12.89
N PHE A 46 -2.33 -12.22 11.78
CA PHE A 46 -3.03 -12.48 10.52
C PHE A 46 -3.59 -13.90 10.49
N GLY A 47 -4.64 -14.14 9.70
CA GLY A 47 -5.24 -15.47 9.63
C GLY A 47 -6.21 -15.69 8.48
N ILE A 48 -6.30 -16.94 8.04
CA ILE A 48 -7.28 -17.41 7.04
C ILE A 48 -8.37 -18.19 7.76
N GLY A 49 -9.62 -17.76 7.56
CA GLY A 49 -10.79 -18.42 8.10
C GLY A 49 -11.28 -17.86 9.45
N PRO A 50 -12.43 -18.36 9.94
CA PRO A 50 -13.10 -17.82 11.11
C PRO A 50 -12.26 -18.04 12.37
N ASN A 51 -12.10 -16.97 13.17
CA ASN A 51 -11.34 -16.96 14.42
C ASN A 51 -9.84 -17.32 14.28
N CYS A 52 -9.26 -17.17 13.07
CA CYS A 52 -7.84 -17.43 12.84
C CYS A 52 -6.97 -16.16 12.86
N SER A 53 -7.58 -14.97 12.78
CA SER A 53 -6.91 -13.68 12.85
C SER A 53 -7.20 -12.97 14.19
N ARG A 54 -6.44 -11.91 14.49
CA ARG A 54 -6.67 -11.04 15.66
C ARG A 54 -8.04 -10.37 15.67
N GLY A 55 -8.65 -10.22 14.50
CA GLY A 55 -9.94 -9.58 14.30
C GLY A 55 -10.02 -8.86 12.95
N VAL A 56 -11.08 -8.07 12.81
CA VAL A 56 -11.42 -7.35 11.57
C VAL A 56 -10.24 -6.52 11.08
N GLY A 57 -9.85 -6.74 9.82
CA GLY A 57 -8.70 -6.14 9.15
C GLY A 57 -7.46 -7.03 9.08
N PHE A 58 -7.34 -8.08 9.90
CA PHE A 58 -6.21 -9.01 9.88
C PHE A 58 -6.48 -10.29 9.07
N GLU A 59 -7.68 -10.41 8.52
CA GLU A 59 -8.05 -11.56 7.69
C GLU A 59 -7.28 -11.56 6.36
N ILE A 60 -6.80 -12.75 6.02
CA ILE A 60 -6.19 -13.06 4.73
C ILE A 60 -7.17 -13.94 3.96
N GLU A 61 -7.43 -13.55 2.72
CA GLU A 61 -8.14 -14.38 1.76
C GLU A 61 -7.11 -15.15 0.93
N CYS A 62 -7.31 -16.45 0.74
CA CYS A 62 -6.46 -17.28 -0.09
C CYS A 62 -7.20 -17.61 -1.39
N ASN A 63 -6.96 -16.82 -2.42
CA ASN A 63 -7.70 -16.86 -3.68
C ASN A 63 -6.96 -17.69 -4.73
N THR A 64 -7.68 -18.38 -5.59
CA THR A 64 -7.08 -19.11 -6.72
C THR A 64 -6.87 -18.17 -7.91
N ARG A 65 -5.66 -18.10 -8.45
CA ARG A 65 -5.33 -17.30 -9.63
C ARG A 65 -5.97 -17.90 -10.87
N ASN A 66 -6.78 -17.10 -11.56
CA ASN A 66 -7.37 -17.47 -12.85
C ASN A 66 -6.28 -17.84 -13.87
N GLY A 67 -6.40 -19.02 -14.46
CA GLY A 67 -5.53 -19.50 -15.54
C GLY A 67 -4.35 -20.38 -15.11
N SER A 68 -3.82 -20.23 -13.88
CA SER A 68 -2.73 -21.10 -13.38
C SER A 68 -3.15 -22.05 -12.26
N GLY A 69 -4.18 -21.70 -11.49
CA GLY A 69 -4.59 -22.48 -10.32
C GLY A 69 -3.74 -22.21 -9.07
N ASP A 70 -2.75 -21.32 -9.15
CA ASP A 70 -1.90 -20.96 -8.02
C ASP A 70 -2.69 -20.23 -6.94
N LEU A 71 -2.34 -20.47 -5.67
CA LEU A 71 -2.93 -19.75 -4.54
C LEU A 71 -2.26 -18.38 -4.36
N VAL A 72 -3.06 -17.34 -4.22
CA VAL A 72 -2.66 -15.94 -4.07
C VAL A 72 -3.31 -15.37 -2.80
N PRO A 73 -2.50 -15.02 -1.79
CA PRO A 73 -3.02 -14.37 -0.59
C PRO A 73 -3.33 -12.90 -0.85
N THR A 74 -4.48 -12.43 -0.36
CA THR A 74 -4.89 -11.02 -0.41
C THR A 74 -5.38 -10.55 0.95
N LEU A 75 -5.16 -9.28 1.29
CA LEU A 75 -5.74 -8.71 2.52
C LEU A 75 -7.23 -8.51 2.32
N ALA A 76 -8.08 -9.13 3.16
CA ALA A 76 -9.53 -8.98 3.07
C ALA A 76 -9.98 -7.52 3.24
N ALA A 77 -9.22 -6.75 4.03
CA ALA A 77 -9.45 -5.32 4.25
C ALA A 77 -9.31 -4.47 2.97
N THR A 78 -8.63 -4.98 1.94
CA THR A 78 -8.26 -4.20 0.75
C THR A 78 -8.53 -5.00 -0.52
N SER A 79 -9.34 -4.47 -1.42
CA SER A 79 -9.88 -5.25 -2.54
C SER A 79 -8.86 -5.56 -3.66
N LEU A 80 -7.62 -5.06 -3.59
CA LEU A 80 -6.64 -5.06 -4.69
C LEU A 80 -5.19 -5.32 -4.25
N SER A 81 -4.95 -5.93 -3.08
CA SER A 81 -3.59 -6.09 -2.56
C SER A 81 -3.16 -7.55 -2.46
N ILE A 82 -2.21 -7.96 -3.29
CA ILE A 82 -1.59 -9.29 -3.21
C ILE A 82 -0.54 -9.25 -2.11
N VAL A 83 -0.69 -10.06 -1.06
CA VAL A 83 0.27 -10.15 0.02
C VAL A 83 1.52 -10.86 -0.49
N GLN A 84 2.68 -10.25 -0.28
CA GLN A 84 3.98 -10.85 -0.54
C GLN A 84 4.64 -11.37 0.73
N ASN A 85 4.44 -10.67 1.86
CA ASN A 85 5.04 -11.05 3.13
C ASN A 85 4.27 -10.41 4.30
N LEU A 86 4.26 -11.09 5.43
CA LEU A 86 3.68 -10.64 6.68
C LEU A 86 4.77 -10.63 7.76
N SER A 87 4.86 -9.53 8.51
CA SER A 87 5.70 -9.43 9.70
C SER A 87 4.82 -9.34 10.94
N VAL A 88 5.16 -10.13 11.94
CA VAL A 88 4.48 -10.16 13.25
C VAL A 88 5.15 -9.28 14.30
N GLU A 89 6.27 -8.63 13.95
CA GLU A 89 6.94 -7.65 14.81
C GLU A 89 5.97 -6.53 15.19
N SER A 90 6.09 -5.97 16.40
CA SER A 90 5.18 -4.92 16.85
C SER A 90 5.63 -3.54 16.32
N PRO A 91 4.79 -2.79 15.56
CA PRO A 91 3.45 -3.16 15.09
C PRO A 91 3.47 -4.06 13.84
N PRO A 92 2.53 -5.03 13.72
CA PRO A 92 2.49 -5.97 12.59
C PRO A 92 2.49 -5.27 11.24
N MET A 93 3.13 -5.87 10.24
CA MET A 93 3.27 -5.27 8.91
C MET A 93 2.82 -6.23 7.81
N ALA A 94 2.23 -5.69 6.76
CA ALA A 94 1.89 -6.43 5.55
C ALA A 94 2.58 -5.79 4.34
N LYS A 95 3.44 -6.54 3.67
CA LYS A 95 4.01 -6.14 2.38
C LYS A 95 3.10 -6.64 1.28
N VAL A 96 2.53 -5.72 0.51
CA VAL A 96 1.55 -6.00 -0.54
C VAL A 96 2.02 -5.51 -1.89
N MET A 97 1.47 -6.07 -2.98
CA MET A 97 1.56 -5.50 -4.32
C MET A 97 0.31 -4.69 -4.61
N LEU A 98 0.52 -3.46 -5.09
CA LEU A 98 -0.56 -2.60 -5.53
C LEU A 98 -0.46 -2.32 -7.05
N PRO A 99 -1.58 -1.97 -7.69
CA PRO A 99 -1.57 -1.54 -9.07
C PRO A 99 -0.73 -0.26 -9.23
N VAL A 100 -0.03 -0.14 -10.36
CA VAL A 100 0.80 1.04 -10.65
C VAL A 100 -0.06 2.08 -11.35
N ALA A 101 -0.04 3.33 -10.88
CA ALA A 101 -0.68 4.43 -11.58
C ALA A 101 0.04 4.74 -12.89
N TYR A 102 -0.69 5.10 -13.94
CA TYR A 102 -0.11 5.44 -15.23
C TYR A 102 -0.98 6.43 -15.99
N LYS A 103 -0.34 7.20 -16.88
CA LYS A 103 -1.00 7.98 -17.91
C LYS A 103 -0.22 7.80 -19.22
N CYS A 104 -0.84 7.12 -20.17
CA CYS A 104 -0.23 6.71 -21.43
C CYS A 104 -0.74 7.58 -22.59
N TYR A 105 0.14 7.86 -23.53
CA TYR A 105 -0.14 8.72 -24.69
C TYR A 105 0.33 8.04 -25.98
N ASN A 106 -0.47 8.18 -27.04
CA ASN A 106 -0.02 8.06 -28.44
C ASN A 106 -0.06 9.46 -29.02
N ASP A 107 1.08 10.14 -29.01
CA ASP A 107 1.25 11.57 -29.24
C ASP A 107 0.27 12.15 -30.31
N PRO A 108 -0.61 13.11 -29.97
CA PRO A 108 -0.81 13.77 -28.66
C PRO A 108 -1.95 13.17 -27.83
N THR A 109 -2.58 12.09 -28.28
CA THR A 109 -3.82 11.56 -27.71
C THR A 109 -3.57 10.67 -26.50
N LYS A 110 -4.21 10.97 -25.37
CA LYS A 110 -4.25 10.08 -24.21
C LYS A 110 -4.94 8.77 -24.61
N THR A 111 -4.28 7.65 -24.37
CA THR A 111 -4.82 6.33 -24.73
C THR A 111 -5.41 5.61 -23.53
N GLN A 112 -4.72 5.66 -22.39
CA GLN A 112 -5.10 4.95 -21.18
C GLN A 112 -4.60 5.71 -19.96
N ASP A 113 -5.38 5.66 -18.87
CA ASP A 113 -4.99 6.23 -17.60
C ASP A 113 -5.59 5.47 -16.42
N PHE A 114 -4.85 5.47 -15.33
CA PHE A 114 -5.27 4.98 -14.04
C PHE A 114 -4.54 5.75 -12.95
N ASN A 115 -5.29 6.35 -12.02
CA ASN A 115 -4.75 7.23 -10.99
C ASN A 115 -4.14 6.48 -9.80
N GLY A 116 -4.12 5.15 -9.77
CA GLY A 116 -3.55 4.43 -8.62
C GLY A 116 -4.44 4.43 -7.38
N GLU A 117 -5.71 4.76 -7.52
CA GLU A 117 -6.65 4.93 -6.40
C GLU A 117 -6.75 3.64 -5.56
N VAL A 118 -6.36 3.72 -4.29
CA VAL A 118 -6.44 2.63 -3.31
C VAL A 118 -6.87 3.16 -1.95
N GLU A 119 -7.77 2.42 -1.29
CA GLU A 119 -8.16 2.62 0.11
C GLU A 119 -7.67 1.41 0.91
N LEU A 120 -6.69 1.62 1.79
CA LEU A 120 -5.98 0.55 2.49
C LEU A 120 -6.44 0.40 3.95
N ASN A 121 -7.28 1.32 4.45
CA ASN A 121 -7.68 1.38 5.85
C ASN A 121 -9.19 1.29 6.08
N LYS A 122 -9.91 0.55 5.23
CA LYS A 122 -11.38 0.37 5.35
C LYS A 122 -11.85 -0.06 6.75
N THR A 123 -11.00 -0.78 7.47
CA THR A 123 -11.27 -1.34 8.80
C THR A 123 -10.57 -0.60 9.94
N GLY A 124 -9.85 0.50 9.66
CA GLY A 124 -9.11 1.26 10.68
C GLY A 124 -7.83 0.58 11.19
N VAL A 125 -7.37 -0.48 10.52
CA VAL A 125 -6.21 -1.27 10.90
C VAL A 125 -4.90 -0.83 10.25
N TYR A 126 -4.85 -0.41 8.99
CA TYR A 126 -3.57 -0.21 8.27
C TYR A 126 -3.32 1.24 7.91
N ARG A 127 -2.04 1.63 7.95
CA ARG A 127 -1.52 2.83 7.30
C ARG A 127 -0.34 2.48 6.41
N ILE A 128 -0.06 3.30 5.41
CA ILE A 128 1.15 3.22 4.60
C ILE A 128 2.34 3.60 5.49
N SER A 129 3.42 2.80 5.43
CA SER A 129 4.64 3.07 6.17
C SER A 129 5.48 4.12 5.45
N ASP A 130 5.54 5.33 5.97
CA ASP A 130 6.38 6.43 5.50
C ASP A 130 7.89 6.15 5.60
N GLU A 131 8.30 5.27 6.50
CA GLU A 131 9.71 4.86 6.66
C GLU A 131 10.16 3.78 5.68
N LEU A 132 9.21 3.02 5.12
CA LEU A 132 9.50 1.83 4.29
C LEU A 132 8.93 1.95 2.89
N ASN A 133 8.32 3.09 2.57
CA ASN A 133 7.80 3.40 1.26
C ASN A 133 8.18 4.83 0.89
N MET A 134 8.31 5.02 -0.40
CA MET A 134 8.51 6.32 -1.02
C MET A 134 7.76 6.33 -2.35
N LEU A 135 7.40 7.51 -2.81
CA LEU A 135 6.81 7.68 -4.12
C LEU A 135 7.94 7.67 -5.17
N VAL A 136 7.82 6.78 -6.14
CA VAL A 136 8.71 6.69 -7.30
C VAL A 136 7.92 7.00 -8.56
N VAL A 137 8.40 7.98 -9.32
CA VAL A 137 7.70 8.52 -10.49
C VAL A 137 8.61 8.45 -11.70
N LEU A 138 8.13 7.86 -12.80
CA LEU A 138 8.76 7.91 -14.13
C LEU A 138 7.94 8.84 -15.02
N VAL A 139 8.47 10.01 -15.39
CA VAL A 139 7.73 11.02 -16.18
C VAL A 139 8.62 11.92 -17.02
N CYS A 140 8.02 12.56 -18.03
CA CYS A 140 8.67 13.57 -18.87
C CYS A 140 7.89 14.87 -18.95
N ASN A 141 8.47 15.96 -18.46
CA ASN A 141 7.86 17.29 -18.46
C ASN A 141 6.46 17.29 -17.82
N THR A 142 6.29 16.47 -16.78
CA THR A 142 5.02 16.27 -16.07
C THR A 142 5.31 16.28 -14.57
N MET A 143 4.47 16.98 -13.82
CA MET A 143 4.42 16.90 -12.38
C MET A 143 3.47 15.77 -11.98
N VAL A 144 3.92 14.90 -11.08
CA VAL A 144 3.08 13.86 -10.49
C VAL A 144 3.11 14.02 -8.99
N TYR A 145 1.94 14.03 -8.39
CA TYR A 145 1.81 14.10 -6.94
C TYR A 145 0.64 13.25 -6.46
N THR A 146 0.80 12.68 -5.28
CA THR A 146 -0.31 12.13 -4.51
C THR A 146 -0.94 13.23 -3.67
N LYS A 147 -2.24 13.10 -3.47
CA LYS A 147 -2.99 13.90 -2.52
C LYS A 147 -4.05 13.06 -1.82
N ASN A 148 -4.52 13.53 -0.68
CA ASN A 148 -5.81 13.08 -0.16
C ASN A 148 -6.99 13.81 -0.83
N GLY A 149 -8.17 13.19 -0.74
CA GLY A 149 -9.44 13.84 -1.11
C GLY A 149 -9.72 15.11 -0.30
N ASN A 150 -10.47 16.05 -0.90
CA ASN A 150 -10.72 17.39 -0.36
C ASN A 150 -11.14 17.38 1.12
N SER A 151 -10.62 18.36 1.87
CA SER A 151 -10.67 18.54 3.33
C SER A 151 -12.03 18.91 3.92
N GLU A 152 -13.13 18.63 3.22
CA GLU A 152 -14.48 18.70 3.79
C GLU A 152 -14.98 17.28 4.01
N GLY A 153 -14.59 16.68 5.15
CA GLY A 153 -15.02 15.33 5.56
C GLY A 153 -14.10 14.18 5.15
N GLY A 154 -12.89 14.47 4.66
CA GLY A 154 -11.87 13.45 4.35
C GLY A 154 -11.26 12.77 5.59
N LEU A 155 -10.58 11.63 5.38
CA LEU A 155 -9.96 10.80 6.43
C LEU A 155 -8.82 11.48 7.22
N TYR A 156 -8.37 12.65 6.79
CA TYR A 156 -7.17 13.30 7.31
C TYR A 156 -7.46 14.71 7.83
N PRO A 157 -6.75 15.14 8.90
CA PRO A 157 -6.93 16.47 9.47
C PRO A 157 -6.32 17.61 8.63
N TYR A 158 -5.54 17.29 7.59
CA TYR A 158 -4.91 18.27 6.71
C TYR A 158 -4.87 17.75 5.26
N LEU A 159 -4.85 18.66 4.29
CA LEU A 159 -4.54 18.31 2.90
C LEU A 159 -3.04 18.05 2.78
N TYR A 160 -2.66 16.92 2.20
CA TYR A 160 -1.28 16.65 1.85
C TYR A 160 -1.14 16.58 0.33
N TYR A 161 -0.06 17.16 -0.16
CA TYR A 161 0.38 17.05 -1.55
C TYR A 161 1.85 16.67 -1.50
N THR A 162 2.19 15.48 -1.97
CA THR A 162 3.60 15.07 -2.11
C THR A 162 3.84 14.52 -3.50
N GLY A 163 4.94 14.94 -4.13
CA GLY A 163 5.19 14.64 -5.52
C GLY A 163 6.40 15.37 -6.05
N CYS A 164 6.64 15.18 -7.34
CA CYS A 164 7.79 15.74 -8.01
C CYS A 164 7.50 15.98 -9.49
N ILE A 165 8.33 16.84 -10.07
CA ILE A 165 8.43 17.04 -11.51
C ILE A 165 9.73 16.38 -11.99
N ALA A 166 9.66 15.72 -13.14
CA ALA A 166 10.87 15.28 -13.83
C ALA A 166 10.91 15.85 -15.25
N TYR A 167 12.07 16.40 -15.61
CA TYR A 167 12.34 16.95 -16.93
C TYR A 167 12.97 15.89 -17.81
N CYS A 168 12.63 15.88 -19.09
CA CYS A 168 13.44 15.19 -20.08
C CYS A 168 13.30 15.73 -21.48
N ASN A 169 14.26 15.34 -22.31
CA ASN A 169 14.22 15.58 -23.74
C ASN A 169 13.41 14.48 -24.46
N ASP A 170 13.61 13.23 -24.03
CA ASP A 170 12.91 12.06 -24.51
C ASP A 170 12.88 10.97 -23.40
N SER A 171 12.26 9.83 -23.70
CA SER A 171 12.11 8.73 -22.74
C SER A 171 13.44 8.12 -22.26
N ARG A 172 14.55 8.31 -22.97
CA ARG A 172 15.88 7.79 -22.61
C ARG A 172 16.52 8.54 -21.45
N SER A 173 15.95 9.68 -21.05
CA SER A 173 16.41 10.39 -19.84
C SER A 173 16.09 9.61 -18.56
N ALA A 174 15.06 8.77 -18.55
CA ALA A 174 14.79 7.87 -17.43
C ALA A 174 15.81 6.72 -17.46
N GLN A 175 16.84 6.81 -16.63
CA GLN A 175 17.89 5.81 -16.53
C GLN A 175 17.89 5.18 -15.14
N ASP A 176 18.05 3.85 -15.11
CA ASP A 176 18.19 3.12 -13.86
C ASP A 176 19.38 3.66 -13.04
N GLY A 177 19.19 3.76 -11.73
CA GLY A 177 20.14 4.38 -10.81
C GLY A 177 20.32 5.91 -10.93
N LYS A 178 19.67 6.60 -11.88
CA LYS A 178 19.78 8.07 -12.06
C LYS A 178 18.43 8.76 -11.90
N CYS A 179 17.86 8.68 -10.69
CA CYS A 179 16.52 9.16 -10.40
C CYS A 179 16.47 10.42 -9.52
N ALA A 180 16.88 11.54 -10.10
CA ALA A 180 17.00 12.83 -9.41
C ALA A 180 16.41 13.99 -10.23
N GLY A 181 15.20 13.83 -10.76
CA GLY A 181 14.46 14.87 -11.48
C GLY A 181 14.66 14.89 -13.00
N ALA A 182 15.50 14.00 -13.56
CA ALA A 182 15.65 13.82 -15.00
C ALA A 182 14.98 12.50 -15.43
N GLY A 183 13.83 12.57 -16.09
CA GLY A 183 13.02 11.40 -16.49
C GLY A 183 12.36 10.62 -15.36
N CYS A 184 12.85 10.77 -14.11
CA CYS A 184 12.22 10.19 -12.93
C CYS A 184 12.60 10.92 -11.64
N CYS A 185 11.84 10.67 -10.57
CA CYS A 185 12.10 11.23 -9.25
C CYS A 185 11.55 10.33 -8.13
N HIS A 186 12.12 10.55 -6.96
CA HIS A 186 11.91 9.84 -5.71
C HIS A 186 11.48 10.86 -4.66
N VAL A 187 10.40 10.58 -3.92
CA VAL A 187 9.86 11.52 -2.92
C VAL A 187 9.42 10.76 -1.69
N ASP A 188 9.85 11.21 -0.52
CA ASP A 188 9.35 10.69 0.75
C ASP A 188 7.87 11.03 0.90
N ILE A 189 7.11 10.10 1.48
CA ILE A 189 5.68 10.30 1.71
C ILE A 189 5.44 10.80 3.14
N PRO A 190 4.45 11.68 3.36
CA PRO A 190 4.02 12.06 4.70
C PRO A 190 3.61 10.85 5.55
N GLY A 191 3.77 10.96 6.86
CA GLY A 191 3.26 9.97 7.80
C GLY A 191 1.74 9.99 7.91
N GLY A 192 1.15 8.83 8.19
CA GLY A 192 -0.27 8.70 8.50
C GLY A 192 -1.18 8.47 7.30
N LEU A 193 -0.64 8.25 6.10
CA LEU A 193 -1.44 7.96 4.91
C LEU A 193 -2.13 6.59 5.02
N THR A 194 -3.39 6.52 4.62
CA THR A 194 -4.25 5.33 4.63
C THR A 194 -4.82 5.02 3.24
N ASP A 195 -4.73 5.97 2.34
CA ASP A 195 -5.15 5.91 0.94
C ASP A 195 -4.08 6.55 0.05
N ASN A 196 -4.25 6.36 -1.26
CA ASN A 196 -3.43 7.03 -2.26
C ASN A 196 -4.25 7.27 -3.53
N THR A 197 -4.03 8.44 -4.15
CA THR A 197 -4.43 8.73 -5.53
C THR A 197 -3.41 9.68 -6.14
N LEU A 198 -2.98 9.39 -7.37
CA LEU A 198 -2.00 10.18 -8.11
C LEU A 198 -2.67 11.09 -9.14
N VAL A 199 -2.18 12.31 -9.20
CA VAL A 199 -2.52 13.30 -10.22
C VAL A 199 -1.31 13.51 -11.12
N PHE A 200 -1.57 13.60 -12.43
CA PHE A 200 -0.55 13.85 -13.45
C PHE A 200 -0.88 15.15 -14.17
N ASP A 201 -0.10 16.19 -13.91
CA ASP A 201 -0.26 17.52 -14.47
C ASP A 201 0.90 17.84 -15.40
N SER A 202 0.61 18.12 -16.67
CA SER A 202 1.63 18.47 -17.65
C SER A 202 2.22 19.83 -17.30
N TRP A 203 3.56 19.91 -17.31
CA TRP A 203 4.26 21.17 -17.07
C TRP A 203 4.82 21.70 -18.38
N ASN A 204 4.22 22.77 -18.87
CA ASN A 204 4.62 23.35 -20.15
C ASN A 204 5.92 24.14 -19.99
N ARG A 205 6.85 23.97 -20.93
CA ARG A 205 8.07 24.80 -20.99
C ARG A 205 7.68 26.19 -21.46
N THR A 206 7.58 27.16 -20.55
CA THR A 206 7.74 28.56 -20.95
C THR A 206 9.21 28.76 -21.31
N LYS A 207 9.47 29.07 -22.58
CA LYS A 207 10.79 29.50 -23.07
C LYS A 207 11.10 30.91 -22.57
#